data_AF-A0AAN9J2R4-F1
#
_entry.id   AF-A0AAN9J2R4-F1
#
_cell.length_a   1.000
_cell.length_b   1.000
_cell.length_c   1.000
_cell.angle_alpha   90.00
_cell.angle_beta   90.00
_cell.angle_gamma   90.00
#
_symmetry.space_group_name_H-M   'P 1'
#
loop_
_entity.id
_entity.type
_entity.pdbx_description
1 polymer ?
#
loop_
_entity_poly.entity_id
_entity_poly.type
_entity_poly.pdbx_seq_one_letter_code
_entity_poly.pdbx_strand_id
1 'polypeptide(L)'
;MIEEIFIINKDSVYIKTIKKSPLTLRLVVLVIAAVCGMYICLISLEQPKVRTSTKLLELRVVNQSCHHPSAVEDWEIPYLHYPQPKNYSREECACNPVRFFSILTMQRSGSGWFETLLNSHINISSNGEIFSVAKRRENVSSILNTMDKVFNLDWFNSASKNECTAAVGFKWMLNQGLMEHHKEIVEYFERRRVSVVFLFRRNSLRRMVSVLANSYDKEAKPINGTHKSHTHSSIEAEILAKYKPWINTTLLIPELKKTEETASKAIEYFKNTRHNVLYYEDLDKNLTKLKEVQEFLRVPYRDLHSRQVKIHTAKLSEQIENWDEVQKCLQGTSYHSFLLSD
;
A
#
# COMPACT_ATOMS: atom_id res chain seq x y z
N MET A 1 -42.72 31.28 28.09
CA MET A 1 -43.81 30.70 27.30
C MET A 1 -44.77 30.08 28.29
N ILE A 2 -45.99 30.62 28.33
CA ILE A 2 -47.02 30.41 29.35
C ILE A 2 -47.59 28.99 29.22
N GLU A 3 -47.87 28.31 30.33
CA GLU A 3 -49.17 27.63 30.48
C GLU A 3 -49.53 27.41 31.96
N GLU A 4 -50.77 27.79 32.25
CA GLU A 4 -51.41 27.92 33.55
C GLU A 4 -51.88 26.57 34.08
N ILE A 5 -52.03 26.47 35.41
CA ILE A 5 -53.13 25.68 35.99
C ILE A 5 -53.79 26.57 37.04
N PHE A 6 -54.87 27.23 36.64
CA PHE A 6 -55.83 27.85 37.55
C PHE A 6 -57.06 26.93 37.60
N ILE A 7 -57.25 26.22 38.71
CA ILE A 7 -58.55 25.70 39.13
C ILE A 7 -58.90 26.43 40.42
N ILE A 8 -59.78 27.42 40.31
CA ILE A 8 -60.47 28.00 41.47
C ILE A 8 -61.57 27.03 41.85
N ASN A 9 -61.41 26.39 43.01
CA ASN A 9 -62.55 25.97 43.80
C ASN A 9 -62.48 26.69 45.14
N LYS A 10 -63.62 27.24 45.54
CA LYS A 10 -63.87 28.02 46.75
C LYS A 10 -63.30 27.30 47.98
N ASP A 11 -62.33 27.93 48.65
CA ASP A 11 -62.34 28.25 50.09
C ASP A 11 -60.91 28.50 50.59
N SER A 12 -60.79 29.55 51.40
CA SER A 12 -59.60 30.14 52.03
C SER A 12 -58.28 29.35 51.98
N VAL A 13 -57.22 29.93 51.38
CA VAL A 13 -55.84 29.48 51.60
C VAL A 13 -54.93 30.66 51.93
N TYR A 14 -54.48 30.67 53.18
CA TYR A 14 -53.50 31.58 53.76
C TYR A 14 -52.10 31.23 53.22
N ILE A 15 -51.56 31.99 52.28
CA ILE A 15 -50.21 31.77 51.76
C ILE A 15 -49.20 32.39 52.74
N LYS A 16 -48.68 31.56 53.65
CA LYS A 16 -47.46 31.85 54.41
C LYS A 16 -46.30 31.96 53.43
N THR A 17 -45.70 33.15 53.32
CA THR A 17 -44.38 33.34 52.69
C THR A 17 -43.35 32.43 53.36
N ILE A 18 -42.87 31.43 52.63
CA ILE A 18 -41.73 30.60 53.04
C ILE A 18 -40.50 31.50 52.98
N LYS A 19 -40.03 31.96 54.14
CA LYS A 19 -38.70 32.57 54.28
C LYS A 19 -37.66 31.52 53.90
N LYS A 20 -37.14 31.60 52.67
CA LYS A 20 -35.97 30.81 52.26
C LYS A 20 -34.79 31.26 53.11
N SER A 21 -34.39 30.41 54.05
CA SER A 21 -33.20 30.62 54.86
C SER A 21 -31.96 30.73 53.96
N PRO A 22 -31.06 31.70 54.16
CA PRO A 22 -29.84 31.82 53.38
C PRO A 22 -28.93 30.57 53.49
N LEU A 23 -29.13 29.72 54.51
CA LEU A 23 -28.45 28.43 54.62
C LEU A 23 -28.92 27.41 53.57
N THR A 24 -30.22 27.35 53.25
CA THR A 24 -30.72 26.35 52.29
C THR A 24 -30.30 26.69 50.87
N LEU A 25 -30.23 27.98 50.53
CA LEU A 25 -29.69 28.43 49.24
C LEU A 25 -28.20 28.10 49.11
N ARG A 26 -27.41 28.32 50.17
CA ARG A 26 -25.98 27.97 50.19
C ARG A 26 -25.76 26.46 50.07
N LEU A 27 -26.61 25.64 50.72
CA LEU A 27 -26.54 24.19 50.60
C LEU A 27 -26.85 23.72 49.17
N VAL A 28 -27.86 24.30 48.53
CA VAL A 28 -28.22 23.98 47.13
C VAL A 28 -27.10 24.36 46.17
N VAL A 29 -26.47 25.53 46.35
CA VAL A 29 -25.32 25.95 45.52
C VAL A 29 -24.13 25.02 45.70
N LEU A 30 -23.84 24.58 46.93
CA LEU A 30 -22.76 23.62 47.20
C LEU A 30 -23.03 22.26 46.55
N VAL A 31 -24.27 21.78 46.57
CA VAL A 31 -24.66 20.52 45.91
C VAL A 31 -24.51 20.66 44.39
N ILE A 32 -24.96 21.77 43.80
CA ILE A 32 -24.79 22.02 42.36
C ILE A 32 -23.30 22.09 41.98
N ALA A 33 -22.48 22.78 42.78
CA ALA A 33 -21.04 22.87 42.54
C ALA A 33 -20.35 21.49 42.63
N ALA A 34 -20.75 20.64 43.59
CA ALA A 34 -20.23 19.28 43.73
C ALA A 34 -20.63 18.40 42.55
N VAL A 35 -21.89 18.49 42.09
CA VAL A 35 -22.39 17.72 40.92
C VAL A 35 -21.70 18.20 39.63
N CYS A 36 -21.53 19.50 39.44
CA CYS A 36 -20.78 20.06 38.30
C CYS A 36 -19.31 19.64 38.35
N GLY A 37 -18.68 19.65 39.54
CA GLY A 37 -17.31 19.19 39.71
C GLY A 37 -17.14 17.71 39.38
N MET A 38 -18.06 16.86 39.85
CA MET A 38 -18.10 15.43 39.51
C MET A 38 -18.33 15.20 38.02
N TYR A 39 -19.22 15.98 37.38
CA TYR A 39 -19.49 15.90 35.94
C TYR A 39 -18.28 16.31 35.09
N ILE A 40 -17.58 17.38 35.46
CA ILE A 40 -16.33 17.81 34.81
C ILE A 40 -15.22 16.76 35.01
N CYS A 41 -15.18 16.11 36.17
CA CYS A 41 -14.23 15.04 36.47
C CYS A 41 -14.53 13.76 35.68
N LEU A 42 -15.81 13.41 35.50
CA LEU A 42 -16.25 12.29 34.67
C LEU A 42 -15.93 12.52 33.18
N ILE A 43 -16.18 13.73 32.65
CA ILE A 43 -15.82 14.09 31.27
C ILE A 43 -14.31 14.09 31.05
N SER A 44 -13.52 14.50 32.05
CA SER A 44 -12.06 14.47 31.96
C SER A 44 -11.48 13.06 32.13
N LEU A 45 -12.24 12.10 32.68
CA LEU A 45 -11.90 10.67 32.71
C LEU A 45 -12.34 9.91 31.44
N GLU A 46 -13.38 10.37 30.74
CA GLU A 46 -13.85 9.80 29.46
C GLU A 46 -13.09 10.32 28.22
N GLN A 47 -12.15 11.24 28.37
CA GLN A 47 -11.18 11.54 27.32
C GLN A 47 -10.28 10.30 27.13
N PRO A 48 -10.30 9.60 25.98
CA PRO A 48 -9.30 8.58 25.73
C PRO A 48 -7.93 9.25 25.83
N LYS A 49 -7.04 8.71 26.68
CA LYS A 49 -5.60 9.03 26.71
C LYS A 49 -4.96 8.60 25.39
N VAL A 50 -5.33 9.27 24.31
CA VAL A 50 -4.69 9.22 23.02
C VAL A 50 -4.06 10.59 22.88
N ARG A 51 -2.76 10.60 22.54
CA ARG A 51 -1.98 11.79 22.17
C ARG A 51 -1.20 12.47 23.30
N THR A 52 -0.32 11.72 23.94
CA THR A 52 0.98 12.26 24.43
C THR A 52 2.10 11.21 24.49
N SER A 53 1.75 9.91 24.46
CA SER A 53 2.71 8.80 24.39
C SER A 53 3.45 8.71 23.03
N THR A 54 2.81 9.07 21.91
CA THR A 54 3.44 8.99 20.58
C THR A 54 4.60 9.96 20.39
N LYS A 55 4.49 11.20 20.88
CA LYS A 55 5.60 12.18 20.82
C LYS A 55 6.76 11.83 21.76
N LEU A 56 6.51 11.18 22.90
CA LEU A 56 7.57 10.80 23.85
C LEU A 56 8.34 9.55 23.37
N LEU A 57 7.68 8.64 22.64
CA LEU A 57 8.32 7.48 22.02
C LEU A 57 9.14 7.84 20.78
N GLU A 58 8.74 8.87 20.01
CA GLU A 58 9.56 9.40 18.91
C GLU A 58 10.84 10.10 19.42
N LEU A 59 10.81 10.67 20.63
CA LEU A 59 11.95 11.40 21.20
C LEU A 59 13.02 10.52 21.87
N ARG A 60 12.76 9.22 22.11
CA ARG A 60 13.76 8.29 22.66
C ARG A 60 14.64 7.61 21.60
N VAL A 61 14.43 7.86 20.31
CA VAL A 61 15.21 7.28 19.20
C VAL A 61 16.31 8.23 18.71
N VAL A 62 16.99 8.92 19.63
CA VAL A 62 18.22 9.66 19.33
C VAL A 62 19.27 9.27 20.36
N ASN A 63 19.87 8.10 20.19
CA ASN A 63 21.11 7.78 20.92
C ASN A 63 22.17 7.13 20.04
N GLN A 64 22.10 7.42 18.74
CA GLN A 64 23.22 7.25 17.83
C GLN A 64 23.21 8.49 16.92
N SER A 65 24.10 9.45 17.19
CA SER A 65 24.22 10.68 16.42
C SER A 65 24.86 10.38 15.06
N CYS A 66 24.13 9.69 14.20
CA CYS A 66 24.53 9.52 12.81
C CYS A 66 24.42 10.89 12.15
N HIS A 67 25.55 11.43 11.71
CA HIS A 67 25.55 12.67 10.94
C HIS A 67 24.87 12.41 9.60
N HIS A 68 23.90 13.25 9.24
CA HIS A 68 23.33 13.21 7.90
C HIS A 68 24.43 13.57 6.88
N PRO A 69 24.52 12.86 5.74
CA PRO A 69 25.50 13.20 4.72
C PRO A 69 25.25 14.63 4.23
N SER A 70 26.31 15.45 4.13
CA SER A 70 26.20 16.88 3.74
C SER A 70 25.60 17.13 2.36
N ALA A 71 25.50 16.08 1.53
CA ALA A 71 24.91 16.11 0.20
C ALA A 71 23.38 15.87 0.19
N VAL A 72 22.75 15.63 1.34
CA VAL A 72 21.30 15.41 1.43
C VAL A 72 20.58 16.75 1.63
N GLU A 73 19.61 17.04 0.77
CA GLU A 73 18.76 18.22 0.89
C GLU A 73 17.78 18.10 2.08
N ASP A 74 17.43 19.22 2.71
CA ASP A 74 16.61 19.23 3.93
C ASP A 74 15.26 18.51 3.79
N TRP A 75 14.64 18.59 2.61
CA TRP A 75 13.34 17.94 2.35
C TRP A 75 13.46 16.40 2.27
N GLU A 76 14.66 15.86 2.07
CA GLU A 76 14.90 14.41 2.03
C GLU A 76 15.13 13.80 3.40
N ILE A 77 15.53 14.60 4.38
CA ILE A 77 15.83 14.14 5.75
C ILE A 77 14.69 13.30 6.34
N PRO A 78 13.40 13.66 6.20
CA PRO A 78 12.29 12.84 6.72
C PRO A 78 12.21 11.42 6.13
N TYR A 79 12.75 11.18 4.93
CA TYR A 79 12.77 9.88 4.27
C TYR A 79 13.96 9.00 4.70
N LEU A 80 14.90 9.55 5.49
CA LEU A 80 16.03 8.81 6.01
C LEU A 80 15.66 8.14 7.33
N HIS A 81 15.58 6.81 7.32
CA HIS A 81 15.32 6.03 8.52
C HIS A 81 16.60 5.33 9.00
N TYR A 82 16.70 5.13 10.31
CA TYR A 82 17.77 4.33 10.92
C TYR A 82 17.15 3.17 11.71
N PRO A 83 16.65 2.13 11.02
CA PRO A 83 16.02 1.00 11.68
C PRO A 83 16.94 0.33 12.71
N GLN A 84 16.34 -0.12 13.82
CA GLN A 84 17.01 -0.89 14.87
C GLN A 84 16.32 -2.27 14.96
N PRO A 85 16.76 -3.25 14.15
CA PRO A 85 16.20 -4.59 14.18
C PRO A 85 16.41 -5.24 15.54
N LYS A 86 15.47 -6.09 15.97
CA LYS A 86 15.46 -6.70 17.30
C LYS A 86 16.40 -7.89 17.42
N ASN A 87 16.62 -8.59 16.32
CA ASN A 87 17.24 -9.91 16.32
C ASN A 87 18.72 -9.89 15.88
N TYR A 88 19.24 -8.75 15.44
CA TYR A 88 20.65 -8.58 15.06
C TYR A 88 21.08 -7.12 15.17
N SER A 89 22.38 -6.88 15.25
CA SER A 89 22.96 -5.54 15.14
C SER A 89 23.23 -5.21 13.68
N ARG A 90 22.97 -3.96 13.27
CA ARG A 90 23.37 -3.46 11.94
C ARG A 90 24.87 -3.16 11.85
N GLU A 91 25.61 -3.24 12.96
CA GLU A 91 27.07 -3.09 13.03
C GLU A 91 27.58 -1.87 12.26
N GLU A 92 28.48 -2.05 11.30
CA GLU A 92 29.00 -0.99 10.43
C GLU A 92 27.91 -0.24 9.64
N CYS A 93 26.76 -0.89 9.41
CA CYS A 93 25.62 -0.31 8.73
C CYS A 93 24.67 0.51 9.63
N ALA A 94 24.93 0.63 10.94
CA ALA A 94 24.03 1.31 11.86
C ALA A 94 23.71 2.75 11.43
N CYS A 95 24.71 3.48 10.94
CA CYS A 95 24.57 4.86 10.44
C CYS A 95 24.31 4.99 8.94
N ASN A 96 24.04 3.89 8.23
CA ASN A 96 23.55 3.97 6.86
C ASN A 96 22.03 4.20 6.87
N PRO A 97 21.54 5.33 6.33
CA PRO A 97 20.10 5.57 6.28
C PRO A 97 19.43 4.63 5.30
N VAL A 98 18.19 4.24 5.62
CA VAL A 98 17.37 3.34 4.83
C VAL A 98 16.12 4.08 4.38
N ARG A 99 15.85 4.05 3.09
CA ARG A 99 14.61 4.57 2.50
C ARG A 99 13.60 3.44 2.33
N PHE A 100 12.35 3.73 2.66
CA PHE A 100 11.26 2.76 2.54
C PHE A 100 10.53 2.92 1.22
N PHE A 101 10.23 1.80 0.56
CA PHE A 101 9.42 1.81 -0.64
C PHE A 101 8.39 0.67 -0.71
N SER A 102 7.38 0.84 -1.55
CA SER A 102 6.43 -0.23 -1.91
C SER A 102 6.14 -0.21 -3.40
N ILE A 103 6.14 -1.38 -4.03
CA ILE A 103 5.77 -1.55 -5.45
C ILE A 103 4.29 -1.90 -5.51
N LEU A 104 3.44 -0.95 -5.90
CA LEU A 104 2.00 -1.13 -6.03
C LEU A 104 1.67 -1.49 -7.47
N THR A 105 1.05 -2.65 -7.67
CA THR A 105 0.93 -3.27 -9.01
C THR A 105 -0.32 -4.14 -9.11
N MET A 106 -0.66 -4.56 -10.32
CA MET A 106 -1.63 -5.64 -10.56
C MET A 106 -0.91 -6.92 -10.99
N GLN A 107 -1.59 -8.07 -10.89
CA GLN A 107 -1.09 -9.31 -11.46
C GLN A 107 -0.78 -9.15 -12.96
N ARG A 108 0.34 -9.76 -13.37
CA ARG A 108 0.85 -9.81 -14.75
C ARG A 108 1.24 -8.45 -15.35
N SER A 109 1.63 -7.51 -14.50
CA SER A 109 2.15 -6.18 -14.91
C SER A 109 3.69 -6.11 -14.97
N GLY A 110 4.39 -7.25 -15.02
CA GLY A 110 5.86 -7.30 -15.08
C GLY A 110 6.58 -7.09 -13.73
N SER A 111 5.85 -6.99 -12.63
CA SER A 111 6.40 -6.68 -11.30
C SER A 111 7.32 -7.76 -10.71
N GLY A 112 7.17 -9.03 -11.09
CA GLY A 112 8.13 -10.08 -10.73
C GLY A 112 9.51 -9.85 -11.37
N TRP A 113 9.54 -9.54 -12.67
CA TRP A 113 10.78 -9.22 -13.39
C TRP A 113 11.42 -7.94 -12.86
N PHE A 114 10.62 -6.88 -12.70
CA PHE A 114 11.09 -5.61 -12.16
C PHE A 114 11.69 -5.75 -10.75
N GLU A 115 11.05 -6.54 -9.88
CA GLU A 115 11.59 -6.83 -8.56
C GLU A 115 12.94 -7.56 -8.61
N THR A 116 13.13 -8.50 -9.55
CA THR A 116 14.44 -9.16 -9.71
C THR A 116 15.53 -8.20 -10.18
N LEU A 117 15.19 -7.22 -11.02
CA LEU A 117 16.11 -6.15 -11.40
C LEU A 117 16.53 -5.33 -10.18
N LEU A 118 15.57 -4.88 -9.36
CA LEU A 118 15.88 -4.11 -8.16
C LEU A 118 16.74 -4.92 -7.17
N ASN A 119 16.41 -6.19 -6.95
CA ASN A 119 17.17 -7.07 -6.04
C ASN A 119 18.56 -7.47 -6.55
N SER A 120 18.89 -7.17 -7.81
CA SER A 120 20.26 -7.28 -8.33
C SER A 120 21.17 -6.14 -7.84
N HIS A 121 20.59 -5.04 -7.37
CA HIS A 121 21.32 -3.94 -6.74
C HIS A 121 21.72 -4.32 -5.30
N ILE A 122 23.00 -4.17 -4.95
CA ILE A 122 23.52 -4.62 -3.64
C ILE A 122 22.88 -3.89 -2.45
N ASN A 123 22.43 -2.64 -2.61
CA ASN A 123 21.82 -1.83 -1.54
C ASN A 123 20.28 -1.78 -1.58
N ILE A 124 19.62 -2.53 -2.46
CA ILE A 124 18.14 -2.60 -2.50
C ILE A 124 17.69 -4.00 -2.05
N SER A 125 16.70 -4.03 -1.17
CA SER A 125 16.01 -5.26 -0.76
C SER A 125 14.50 -5.12 -0.93
N SER A 126 13.95 -5.80 -1.93
CA SER A 126 12.51 -5.99 -2.14
C SER A 126 12.10 -7.39 -1.70
N ASN A 127 11.18 -7.45 -0.74
CA ASN A 127 10.85 -8.65 0.03
C ASN A 127 9.76 -9.55 -0.59
N GLY A 128 9.52 -9.43 -1.90
CA GLY A 128 8.48 -10.22 -2.58
C GLY A 128 7.07 -9.73 -2.30
N GLU A 129 6.12 -10.58 -2.64
CA GLU A 129 4.68 -10.34 -2.46
C GLU A 129 4.24 -10.76 -1.05
N ILE A 130 4.67 -10.02 -0.04
CA ILE A 130 4.46 -10.38 1.37
C ILE A 130 2.98 -10.50 1.74
N PHE A 131 2.11 -9.74 1.07
CA PHE A 131 0.67 -9.74 1.33
C PHE A 131 -0.12 -10.75 0.49
N SER A 132 0.54 -11.66 -0.23
CA SER A 132 -0.12 -12.84 -0.83
C SER A 132 -0.66 -13.81 0.22
N VAL A 133 -0.10 -13.81 1.44
CA VAL A 133 -0.53 -14.65 2.57
C VAL A 133 -1.72 -14.01 3.30
N ALA A 134 -2.86 -14.70 3.31
CA ALA A 134 -4.13 -14.18 3.85
C ALA A 134 -4.03 -13.70 5.31
N LYS A 135 -3.35 -14.46 6.18
CA LYS A 135 -3.16 -14.11 7.60
C LYS A 135 -2.50 -12.74 7.81
N ARG A 136 -1.65 -12.28 6.87
CA ARG A 136 -0.97 -10.99 6.97
C ARG A 136 -1.87 -9.81 6.61
N ARG A 137 -3.02 -10.07 5.99
CA ARG A 137 -4.01 -9.08 5.55
C ARG A 137 -5.42 -9.36 6.08
N GLU A 138 -5.53 -10.11 7.18
CA GLU A 138 -6.82 -10.46 7.79
C GLU A 138 -7.56 -9.22 8.33
N ASN A 139 -6.82 -8.20 8.76
CA ASN A 139 -7.33 -6.90 9.18
C ASN A 139 -6.21 -5.84 9.11
N VAL A 140 -6.58 -4.56 9.29
CA VAL A 140 -5.65 -3.43 9.26
C VAL A 140 -4.48 -3.61 10.24
N SER A 141 -4.72 -4.07 11.47
CA SER A 141 -3.66 -4.27 12.47
C SER A 141 -2.60 -5.27 12.00
N SER A 142 -3.03 -6.40 11.42
CA SER A 142 -2.14 -7.39 10.82
C SER A 142 -1.31 -6.82 9.66
N ILE A 143 -1.93 -5.96 8.85
CA ILE A 143 -1.25 -5.26 7.74
C ILE A 143 -0.16 -4.34 8.28
N LEU A 144 -0.50 -3.44 9.20
CA LEU A 144 0.44 -2.47 9.77
C LEU A 144 1.61 -3.16 10.48
N ASN A 145 1.33 -4.19 11.29
CA ASN A 145 2.36 -4.99 11.97
C ASN A 145 3.29 -5.70 10.97
N THR A 146 2.74 -6.20 9.87
CA THR A 146 3.55 -6.82 8.81
C THR A 146 4.49 -5.80 8.16
N MET A 147 4.00 -4.59 7.86
CA MET A 147 4.83 -3.51 7.31
C MET A 147 5.91 -3.07 8.29
N ASP A 148 5.58 -2.93 9.58
CA ASP A 148 6.56 -2.59 10.62
C ASP A 148 7.70 -3.59 10.67
N LYS A 149 7.43 -4.90 10.56
CA LYS A 149 8.49 -5.92 10.52
C LYS A 149 9.43 -5.72 9.34
N VAL A 150 8.91 -5.40 8.15
CA VAL A 150 9.76 -5.17 6.96
C VAL A 150 10.57 -3.89 7.11
N PHE A 151 9.92 -2.78 7.44
CA PHE A 151 10.58 -1.47 7.51
C PHE A 151 11.50 -1.31 8.73
N ASN A 152 11.31 -2.08 9.79
CA ASN A 152 12.27 -2.16 10.90
C ASN A 152 13.41 -3.16 10.65
N LEU A 153 13.48 -3.75 9.45
CA LEU A 153 14.45 -4.78 9.06
C LEU A 153 14.41 -6.06 9.91
N ASP A 154 13.24 -6.36 10.51
CA ASP A 154 12.95 -7.59 11.26
C ASP A 154 12.40 -8.71 10.35
N TRP A 155 12.44 -8.52 9.03
CA TRP A 155 11.94 -9.47 8.04
C TRP A 155 13.08 -10.30 7.44
N PHE A 156 13.10 -11.59 7.76
CA PHE A 156 14.11 -12.52 7.28
C PHE A 156 13.61 -13.30 6.06
N ASN A 157 14.24 -13.07 4.91
CA ASN A 157 14.01 -13.84 3.70
C ASN A 157 15.27 -13.86 2.83
N SER A 158 15.16 -14.47 1.64
CA SER A 158 16.25 -14.53 0.67
C SER A 158 16.63 -13.17 0.04
N ALA A 159 15.90 -12.10 0.32
CA ALA A 159 16.23 -10.76 -0.14
C ALA A 159 17.16 -10.01 0.82
N SER A 160 17.44 -10.56 2.01
CA SER A 160 18.47 -10.05 2.91
C SER A 160 19.84 -10.07 2.23
N LYS A 161 20.59 -8.98 2.39
CA LYS A 161 21.92 -8.79 1.79
C LYS A 161 22.96 -8.74 2.89
N ASN A 162 24.21 -9.10 2.54
CA ASN A 162 25.34 -8.96 3.46
C ASN A 162 25.80 -7.49 3.53
N GLU A 163 25.52 -6.72 2.48
CA GLU A 163 25.84 -5.31 2.36
C GLU A 163 24.81 -4.42 3.06
N CYS A 164 25.23 -3.19 3.37
CA CYS A 164 24.34 -2.20 3.94
C CYS A 164 23.18 -1.86 3.00
N THR A 165 21.96 -2.22 3.42
CA THR A 165 20.74 -1.88 2.72
C THR A 165 20.49 -0.37 2.82
N ALA A 166 20.28 0.28 1.67
CA ALA A 166 19.94 1.70 1.56
C ALA A 166 18.47 1.92 1.17
N ALA A 167 17.84 0.93 0.54
CA ALA A 167 16.39 0.95 0.26
C ALA A 167 15.77 -0.41 0.56
N VAL A 168 14.70 -0.42 1.36
CA VAL A 168 13.96 -1.64 1.70
C VAL A 168 12.47 -1.48 1.37
N GLY A 169 11.90 -2.53 0.82
CA GLY A 169 10.51 -2.52 0.40
C GLY A 169 9.98 -3.90 0.09
N PHE A 170 8.83 -3.90 -0.57
CA PHE A 170 8.14 -5.12 -0.99
C PHE A 170 7.17 -4.81 -2.12
N LYS A 171 6.68 -5.87 -2.76
CA LYS A 171 5.65 -5.81 -3.80
C LYS A 171 4.27 -6.06 -3.20
N TRP A 172 3.28 -5.32 -3.67
CA TRP A 172 1.90 -5.44 -3.21
C TRP A 172 0.94 -5.38 -4.40
N MET A 173 0.15 -6.44 -4.56
CA MET A 173 -0.92 -6.46 -5.54
C MET A 173 -2.13 -5.66 -5.03
N LEU A 174 -2.74 -4.83 -5.88
CA LEU A 174 -3.86 -3.95 -5.47
C LEU A 174 -5.04 -4.73 -4.84
N ASN A 175 -5.27 -5.97 -5.28
CA ASN A 175 -6.35 -6.83 -4.79
C ASN A 175 -6.02 -7.59 -3.49
N GLN A 176 -4.94 -7.23 -2.77
CA GLN A 176 -4.51 -7.90 -1.53
C GLN A 176 -4.72 -7.01 -0.30
N GLY A 177 -5.94 -6.49 -0.15
CA GLY A 177 -6.32 -5.64 0.99
C GLY A 177 -5.85 -4.18 0.88
N LEU A 178 -4.96 -3.85 -0.06
CA LEU A 178 -4.46 -2.48 -0.27
C LEU A 178 -5.59 -1.49 -0.56
N MET A 179 -6.46 -1.82 -1.53
CA MET A 179 -7.56 -0.93 -1.93
C MET A 179 -8.66 -0.85 -0.87
N GLU A 180 -8.86 -1.93 -0.12
CA GLU A 180 -9.87 -2.06 0.94
C GLU A 180 -9.50 -1.21 2.16
N HIS A 181 -8.23 -1.24 2.57
CA HIS A 181 -7.69 -0.55 3.74
C HIS A 181 -6.83 0.68 3.39
N HIS A 182 -7.13 1.32 2.25
CA HIS A 182 -6.29 2.38 1.69
C HIS A 182 -6.09 3.56 2.65
N LYS A 183 -7.08 3.93 3.47
CA LYS A 183 -6.99 5.10 4.35
C LYS A 183 -5.89 4.93 5.39
N GLU A 184 -5.91 3.80 6.09
CA GLU A 184 -4.96 3.48 7.15
C GLU A 184 -3.56 3.20 6.58
N ILE A 185 -3.50 2.62 5.37
CA ILE A 185 -2.22 2.37 4.68
C ILE A 185 -1.60 3.69 4.19
N VAL A 186 -2.40 4.62 3.64
CA VAL A 186 -1.92 5.95 3.23
C VAL A 186 -1.42 6.73 4.44
N GLU A 187 -2.18 6.75 5.54
CA GLU A 187 -1.73 7.38 6.79
C GLU A 187 -0.41 6.77 7.29
N TYR A 188 -0.27 5.45 7.22
CA TYR A 188 0.99 4.79 7.54
C TYR A 188 2.13 5.23 6.61
N PHE A 189 1.89 5.28 5.30
CA PHE A 189 2.90 5.65 4.30
C PHE A 189 3.34 7.09 4.47
N GLU A 190 2.42 8.02 4.74
CA GLU A 190 2.73 9.42 5.01
C GLU A 190 3.54 9.59 6.30
N ARG A 191 3.12 8.93 7.39
CA ARG A 191 3.81 8.97 8.68
C ARG A 191 5.22 8.35 8.61
N ARG A 192 5.35 7.22 7.94
CA ARG A 192 6.61 6.47 7.80
C ARG A 192 7.40 6.85 6.55
N ARG A 193 6.98 7.88 5.82
CA ARG A 193 7.63 8.41 4.62
C ARG A 193 7.98 7.32 3.59
N VAL A 194 7.06 6.37 3.39
CA VAL A 194 7.21 5.29 2.41
C VAL A 194 7.01 5.86 1.01
N SER A 195 7.97 5.64 0.12
CA SER A 195 7.84 5.99 -1.30
C SER A 195 7.07 4.91 -2.08
N VAL A 196 6.28 5.31 -3.05
CA VAL A 196 5.47 4.39 -3.86
C VAL A 196 6.03 4.30 -5.27
N VAL A 197 6.22 3.07 -5.77
CA VAL A 197 6.47 2.81 -7.18
C VAL A 197 5.23 2.10 -7.73
N PHE A 198 4.44 2.81 -8.51
CA PHE A 198 3.38 2.16 -9.27
C PHE A 198 3.98 1.48 -10.49
N LEU A 199 3.62 0.22 -10.71
CA LEU A 199 3.98 -0.50 -11.93
C LEU A 199 2.74 -1.13 -12.55
N PHE A 200 2.33 -0.57 -13.68
CA PHE A 200 1.19 -1.06 -14.46
C PHE A 200 1.63 -1.54 -15.84
N ARG A 201 0.70 -2.14 -16.57
CA ARG A 201 0.90 -2.54 -17.97
C ARG A 201 -0.15 -1.81 -18.81
N ARG A 202 0.29 -1.00 -19.77
CA ARG A 202 -0.62 -0.20 -20.60
C ARG A 202 -1.52 -1.09 -21.42
N ASN A 203 -0.96 -2.12 -22.05
CA ASN A 203 -1.78 -3.05 -22.83
C ASN A 203 -2.49 -4.05 -21.91
N SER A 204 -3.71 -3.69 -21.50
CA SER A 204 -4.53 -4.51 -20.61
C SER A 204 -5.08 -5.78 -21.27
N LEU A 205 -5.20 -5.82 -22.60
CA LEU A 205 -5.53 -7.04 -23.33
C LEU A 205 -4.37 -8.07 -23.24
N ARG A 206 -3.13 -7.64 -23.48
CA ARG A 206 -1.93 -8.49 -23.28
C ARG A 206 -1.80 -8.94 -21.82
N ARG A 207 -2.16 -8.08 -20.86
CA ARG A 207 -2.23 -8.45 -19.45
C ARG A 207 -3.24 -9.57 -19.22
N MET A 208 -4.45 -9.45 -19.76
CA MET A 208 -5.52 -10.45 -19.66
C MET A 208 -5.10 -11.79 -20.24
N VAL A 209 -4.52 -11.82 -21.45
CA VAL A 209 -3.95 -13.05 -22.04
C VAL A 209 -2.97 -13.71 -21.08
N SER A 210 -2.05 -12.92 -20.50
CA SER A 210 -1.08 -13.45 -19.56
C SER A 210 -1.70 -13.92 -18.22
N VAL A 211 -2.84 -13.35 -17.78
CA VAL A 211 -3.57 -13.82 -16.60
C VAL A 211 -4.20 -15.17 -16.88
N LEU A 212 -4.90 -15.31 -18.01
CA LEU A 212 -5.56 -16.54 -18.41
C LEU A 212 -4.55 -17.67 -18.63
N ALA A 213 -3.44 -17.39 -19.33
CA ALA A 213 -2.37 -18.36 -19.51
C ALA A 213 -1.71 -18.81 -18.19
N ASN A 214 -1.51 -17.89 -17.24
CA ASN A 214 -1.00 -18.25 -15.91
C ASN A 214 -2.00 -19.09 -15.11
N SER A 215 -3.31 -18.83 -15.28
CA SER A 215 -4.36 -19.65 -14.66
C SER A 215 -4.34 -21.06 -15.24
N TYR A 216 -4.24 -21.19 -16.57
CA TYR A 216 -4.10 -22.48 -17.23
C TYR A 216 -2.86 -23.25 -16.74
N ASP A 217 -1.70 -22.60 -16.68
CA ASP A 217 -0.46 -23.22 -16.18
C ASP A 217 -0.59 -23.72 -14.73
N LYS A 218 -1.36 -23.02 -13.88
CA LYS A 218 -1.60 -23.47 -12.50
C LYS A 218 -2.37 -24.80 -12.43
N GLU A 219 -3.33 -24.98 -13.33
CA GLU A 219 -4.18 -26.17 -13.39
C GLU A 219 -3.54 -27.30 -14.18
N ALA A 220 -3.10 -27.03 -15.41
CA ALA A 220 -2.55 -28.02 -16.34
C ALA A 220 -1.10 -28.40 -16.03
N LYS A 221 -0.32 -27.49 -15.43
CA LYS A 221 1.09 -27.67 -15.04
C LYS A 221 1.95 -28.32 -16.13
N PRO A 222 1.99 -27.73 -17.36
CA PRO A 222 2.66 -28.31 -18.52
C PRO A 222 4.17 -28.53 -18.34
N ILE A 223 4.81 -27.84 -17.39
CA ILE A 223 6.24 -28.00 -17.09
C ILE A 223 6.40 -28.99 -15.94
N ASN A 224 6.60 -30.26 -16.27
CA ASN A 224 6.92 -31.33 -15.31
C ASN A 224 5.97 -31.36 -14.10
N GLY A 225 4.67 -31.13 -14.31
CA GLY A 225 3.67 -31.14 -13.24
C GLY A 225 3.82 -30.00 -12.23
N THR A 226 4.59 -28.96 -12.55
CA THR A 226 4.84 -27.80 -11.69
C THR A 226 4.29 -26.51 -12.32
N HIS A 227 3.63 -25.67 -11.51
CA HIS A 227 3.22 -24.33 -11.91
C HIS A 227 4.44 -23.38 -11.99
N LYS A 228 4.59 -22.64 -13.08
CA LYS A 228 5.69 -21.69 -13.34
C LYS A 228 5.15 -20.31 -13.72
N SER A 229 4.87 -19.48 -12.70
CA SER A 229 4.45 -18.10 -12.90
C SER A 229 5.52 -17.21 -13.58
N HIS A 230 6.79 -17.58 -13.41
CA HIS A 230 7.96 -16.98 -14.04
C HIS A 230 8.94 -18.08 -14.44
N THR A 231 9.72 -17.85 -15.50
CA THR A 231 10.74 -18.79 -15.97
C THR A 231 12.07 -18.10 -16.25
N HIS A 232 13.16 -18.85 -16.13
CA HIS A 232 14.51 -18.45 -16.53
C HIS A 232 14.99 -19.21 -17.78
N SER A 233 14.13 -20.01 -18.41
CA SER A 233 14.46 -20.85 -19.56
C SER A 233 13.61 -20.45 -20.75
N SER A 234 14.25 -20.18 -21.89
CA SER A 234 13.55 -19.89 -23.14
C SER A 234 12.67 -21.06 -23.60
N ILE A 235 13.10 -22.30 -23.36
CA ILE A 235 12.33 -23.51 -23.72
C ILE A 235 11.05 -23.60 -22.88
N GLU A 236 11.14 -23.35 -21.57
CA GLU A 236 9.96 -23.32 -20.70
C GLU A 236 9.01 -22.18 -21.10
N ALA A 237 9.55 -21.01 -21.45
CA ALA A 237 8.78 -19.87 -21.94
C ALA A 237 8.01 -20.22 -23.21
N GLU A 238 8.65 -20.89 -24.18
CA GLU A 238 8.01 -21.36 -25.40
C GLU A 238 6.88 -22.36 -25.13
N ILE A 239 7.08 -23.30 -24.19
CA ILE A 239 6.03 -24.26 -23.81
C ILE A 239 4.82 -23.53 -23.23
N LEU A 240 5.04 -22.60 -22.30
CA LEU A 240 3.96 -21.84 -21.66
C LEU A 240 3.21 -20.95 -22.66
N ALA A 241 3.92 -20.37 -23.62
CA ALA A 241 3.34 -19.48 -24.63
C ALA A 241 2.47 -20.21 -25.68
N LYS A 242 2.49 -21.56 -25.74
CA LYS A 242 1.66 -22.34 -26.67
C LYS A 242 0.17 -22.26 -26.35
N TYR A 243 -0.19 -22.05 -25.08
CA TYR A 243 -1.58 -21.95 -24.69
C TYR A 243 -2.17 -20.62 -25.18
N LYS A 244 -3.27 -20.72 -25.93
CA LYS A 244 -4.04 -19.58 -26.42
C LYS A 244 -5.36 -19.53 -25.68
N PRO A 245 -5.60 -18.55 -24.80
CA PRO A 245 -6.89 -18.44 -24.15
C PRO A 245 -8.01 -18.06 -25.12
N TRP A 246 -9.20 -18.62 -24.86
CA TRP A 246 -10.46 -18.08 -25.35
C TRP A 246 -10.90 -16.90 -24.47
N ILE A 247 -11.20 -15.75 -25.09
CA ILE A 247 -11.61 -14.54 -24.38
C ILE A 247 -13.12 -14.34 -24.52
N ASN A 248 -13.79 -14.14 -23.39
CA ASN A 248 -15.22 -13.81 -23.37
C ASN A 248 -15.43 -12.35 -23.80
N THR A 249 -15.87 -12.15 -25.04
CA THR A 249 -16.07 -10.81 -25.64
C THR A 249 -17.18 -10.01 -24.97
N THR A 250 -18.18 -10.67 -24.36
CA THR A 250 -19.24 -10.00 -23.59
C THR A 250 -18.70 -9.28 -22.35
N LEU A 251 -17.65 -9.82 -21.72
CA LEU A 251 -17.04 -9.26 -20.50
C LEU A 251 -15.76 -8.46 -20.77
N LEU A 252 -15.23 -8.52 -22.00
CA LEU A 252 -13.93 -7.95 -22.34
C LEU A 252 -13.83 -6.44 -22.04
N ILE A 253 -14.71 -5.62 -22.62
CA ILE A 253 -14.70 -4.16 -22.40
C ILE A 253 -14.92 -3.80 -20.91
N PRO A 254 -15.93 -4.36 -20.20
CA PRO A 254 -16.08 -4.16 -18.77
C PRO A 254 -14.82 -4.48 -17.94
N GLU A 255 -14.11 -5.57 -18.25
CA GLU A 255 -12.89 -5.96 -17.54
C GLU A 255 -11.70 -5.04 -17.81
N LEU A 256 -11.54 -4.58 -19.07
CA LEU A 256 -10.53 -3.59 -19.45
C LEU A 256 -10.78 -2.27 -18.71
N LYS A 257 -12.03 -1.80 -18.70
CA LYS A 257 -12.44 -0.58 -17.99
C LYS A 257 -12.20 -0.68 -16.48
N LYS A 258 -12.63 -1.79 -15.86
CA LYS A 258 -12.39 -2.03 -14.44
C LYS A 258 -10.91 -2.02 -14.09
N THR A 259 -10.06 -2.56 -14.97
CA THR A 259 -8.60 -2.53 -14.80
C THR A 259 -8.08 -1.09 -14.77
N GLU A 260 -8.45 -0.28 -15.76
CA GLU A 260 -8.05 1.12 -15.87
C GLU A 260 -8.53 1.96 -14.66
N GLU A 261 -9.79 1.80 -14.27
CA GLU A 261 -10.38 2.47 -13.11
C GLU A 261 -9.68 2.08 -11.80
N THR A 262 -9.35 0.80 -11.63
CA THR A 262 -8.65 0.33 -10.41
C THR A 262 -7.25 0.92 -10.32
N ALA A 263 -6.51 1.02 -11.44
CA ALA A 263 -5.19 1.65 -11.47
C ALA A 263 -5.28 3.15 -11.14
N SER A 264 -6.21 3.85 -11.79
CA SER A 264 -6.44 5.29 -11.59
C SER A 264 -6.81 5.61 -10.14
N LYS A 265 -7.70 4.81 -9.55
CA LYS A 265 -8.13 4.94 -8.16
C LYS A 265 -6.99 4.68 -7.17
N ALA A 266 -6.09 3.72 -7.47
CA ALA A 266 -4.92 3.49 -6.64
C ALA A 266 -3.96 4.69 -6.67
N ILE A 267 -3.72 5.28 -7.84
CA ILE A 267 -2.90 6.51 -7.95
C ILE A 267 -3.55 7.66 -7.16
N GLU A 268 -4.87 7.83 -7.29
CA GLU A 268 -5.61 8.86 -6.58
C GLU A 268 -5.50 8.71 -5.05
N TYR A 269 -5.63 7.49 -4.53
CA TYR A 269 -5.52 7.23 -3.09
C TYR A 269 -4.14 7.60 -2.52
N PHE A 270 -3.07 7.39 -3.28
CA PHE A 270 -1.70 7.66 -2.83
C PHE A 270 -1.12 8.96 -3.42
N LYS A 271 -1.97 9.87 -3.93
CA LYS A 271 -1.52 11.10 -4.62
C LYS A 271 -0.61 12.00 -3.78
N ASN A 272 -0.80 12.01 -2.46
CA ASN A 272 -0.02 12.80 -1.51
C ASN A 272 1.24 12.07 -1.02
N THR A 273 1.34 10.77 -1.27
CA THR A 273 2.54 10.00 -0.99
C THR A 273 3.55 10.25 -2.11
N ARG A 274 4.83 10.37 -1.78
CA ARG A 274 5.89 10.47 -2.79
C ARG A 274 5.85 9.24 -3.70
N HIS A 275 5.49 9.42 -4.96
CA HIS A 275 5.27 8.30 -5.88
C HIS A 275 5.89 8.52 -7.25
N ASN A 276 6.17 7.41 -7.94
CA ASN A 276 6.55 7.36 -9.35
C ASN A 276 5.59 6.38 -10.06
N VAL A 277 5.04 6.77 -11.21
CA VAL A 277 4.17 5.91 -12.03
C VAL A 277 4.96 5.39 -13.22
N LEU A 278 5.19 4.08 -13.21
CA LEU A 278 5.88 3.36 -14.26
C LEU A 278 4.91 2.43 -14.98
N TYR A 279 5.26 2.17 -16.23
CA TYR A 279 4.56 1.20 -17.05
C TYR A 279 5.57 0.22 -17.64
N TYR A 280 5.17 -1.06 -17.67
CA TYR A 280 5.99 -2.16 -18.14
C TYR A 280 6.61 -1.89 -19.51
N GLU A 281 5.84 -1.35 -20.44
CA GLU A 281 6.28 -1.08 -21.81
C GLU A 281 7.42 -0.06 -21.89
N ASP A 282 7.51 0.87 -20.93
CA ASP A 282 8.62 1.84 -20.88
C ASP A 282 9.89 1.19 -20.35
N LEU A 283 9.75 0.32 -19.35
CA LEU A 283 10.87 -0.43 -18.77
C LEU A 283 11.44 -1.45 -19.76
N ASP A 284 10.57 -2.10 -20.54
CA ASP A 284 10.93 -3.10 -21.55
C ASP A 284 11.68 -2.46 -22.74
N LYS A 285 11.32 -1.22 -23.11
CA LYS A 285 11.88 -0.51 -24.28
C LYS A 285 13.01 0.46 -23.95
N ASN A 286 13.04 1.03 -22.75
CA ASN A 286 13.98 2.09 -22.39
C ASN A 286 14.65 1.83 -21.04
N LEU A 287 15.89 1.30 -21.10
CA LEU A 287 16.71 1.03 -19.92
C LEU A 287 17.03 2.29 -19.09
N THR A 288 16.94 3.50 -19.67
CA THR A 288 17.11 4.75 -18.92
C THR A 288 16.07 4.89 -17.80
N LYS A 289 14.87 4.31 -17.98
CA LYS A 289 13.85 4.32 -16.93
C LYS A 289 14.30 3.59 -15.67
N LEU A 290 15.11 2.55 -15.77
CA LEU A 290 15.70 1.88 -14.60
C LEU A 290 16.70 2.77 -13.86
N LYS A 291 17.34 3.73 -14.55
CA LYS A 291 18.19 4.75 -13.90
C LYS A 291 17.33 5.71 -13.09
N GLU A 292 16.24 6.19 -13.67
CA GLU A 292 15.28 7.07 -12.99
C GLU A 292 14.68 6.40 -11.74
N VAL A 293 14.47 5.08 -11.74
CA VAL A 293 14.03 4.35 -10.54
C VAL A 293 15.10 4.34 -9.44
N GLN A 294 16.36 4.09 -9.80
CA GLN A 294 17.47 4.10 -8.85
C GLN A 294 17.64 5.50 -8.24
N GLU A 295 17.53 6.55 -9.05
CA GLU A 295 17.51 7.94 -8.60
C GLU A 295 16.30 8.23 -7.69
N PHE A 296 15.11 7.76 -8.06
CA PHE A 296 13.90 7.90 -7.24
C PHE A 296 14.05 7.21 -5.88
N LEU A 297 14.74 6.07 -5.79
CA LEU A 297 15.05 5.37 -4.54
C LEU A 297 16.31 5.93 -3.84
N ARG A 298 17.00 6.89 -4.46
CA ARG A 298 18.24 7.52 -3.98
C ARG A 298 19.33 6.51 -3.65
N VAL A 299 19.49 5.52 -4.53
CA VAL A 299 20.63 4.60 -4.49
C VAL A 299 21.63 4.96 -5.61
N PRO A 300 22.92 4.62 -5.45
CA PRO A 300 23.89 4.80 -6.51
C PRO A 300 23.47 4.07 -7.79
N TYR A 301 23.84 4.61 -8.95
CA TYR A 301 23.58 3.92 -10.21
C TYR A 301 24.38 2.60 -10.28
N ARG A 302 23.69 1.53 -10.66
CA ARG A 302 24.29 0.27 -11.09
C ARG A 302 23.53 -0.32 -12.28
N ASP A 303 24.22 -1.19 -13.01
CA ASP A 303 23.60 -2.01 -14.05
C ASP A 303 22.76 -3.12 -13.40
N LEU A 304 21.45 -3.01 -13.57
CA LEU A 304 20.50 -3.99 -13.03
C LEU A 304 20.34 -5.16 -14.01
N HIS A 305 20.24 -6.37 -13.48
CA HIS A 305 20.12 -7.59 -14.28
C HIS A 305 19.03 -8.52 -13.76
N SER A 306 18.43 -9.28 -14.67
CA SER A 306 17.43 -10.30 -14.36
C SER A 306 17.67 -11.55 -15.19
N ARG A 307 17.40 -12.71 -14.60
CA ARG A 307 17.39 -14.00 -15.30
C ARG A 307 16.01 -14.37 -15.83
N GLN A 308 14.97 -13.57 -15.57
CA GLN A 308 13.63 -13.86 -16.05
C GLN A 308 13.51 -13.62 -17.54
N VAL A 309 12.85 -14.56 -18.22
CA VAL A 309 12.54 -14.49 -19.63
C VAL A 309 11.06 -14.15 -19.83
N LYS A 310 10.76 -13.28 -20.79
CA LYS A 310 9.40 -12.92 -21.17
C LYS A 310 8.73 -14.09 -21.88
N ILE A 311 7.60 -14.56 -21.34
CA ILE A 311 6.86 -15.72 -21.89
C ILE A 311 6.17 -15.36 -23.22
N HIS A 312 5.36 -14.30 -23.21
CA HIS A 312 4.53 -13.93 -24.36
C HIS A 312 5.23 -12.84 -25.19
N THR A 313 5.89 -13.25 -26.28
CA THR A 313 6.60 -12.36 -27.22
C THR A 313 5.93 -12.24 -28.59
N ALA A 314 5.10 -13.21 -28.97
CA ALA A 314 4.35 -13.20 -30.24
C ALA A 314 3.24 -12.13 -30.29
N LYS A 315 2.70 -11.93 -31.49
CA LYS A 315 1.54 -11.04 -31.75
C LYS A 315 0.30 -11.57 -31.04
N LEU A 316 -0.59 -10.66 -30.62
CA LEU A 316 -1.85 -11.05 -29.97
C LEU A 316 -2.72 -11.98 -30.83
N SER A 317 -2.73 -11.78 -32.15
CA SER A 317 -3.43 -12.65 -33.11
C SER A 317 -2.96 -14.11 -33.08
N GLU A 318 -1.72 -14.34 -32.66
CA GLU A 318 -1.16 -15.69 -32.51
C GLU A 318 -1.35 -16.25 -31.10
N GLN A 319 -1.76 -15.41 -30.14
CA GLN A 319 -1.86 -15.72 -28.72
C GLN A 319 -3.29 -15.79 -28.19
N ILE A 320 -4.30 -15.49 -29.00
CA ILE A 320 -5.72 -15.53 -28.62
C ILE A 320 -6.41 -16.53 -29.56
N GLU A 321 -7.21 -17.44 -28.99
CA GLU A 321 -7.85 -18.50 -29.76
C GLU A 321 -8.97 -17.94 -30.66
N ASN A 322 -9.87 -17.10 -30.11
CA ASN A 322 -10.95 -16.44 -30.82
C ASN A 322 -10.59 -15.01 -31.26
N TRP A 323 -9.40 -14.83 -31.87
CA TRP A 323 -8.85 -13.51 -32.21
C TRP A 323 -9.80 -12.62 -33.01
N ASP A 324 -10.47 -13.16 -34.05
CA ASP A 324 -11.34 -12.38 -34.92
C ASP A 324 -12.52 -11.75 -34.16
N GLU A 325 -13.06 -12.44 -33.16
CA GLU A 325 -14.14 -11.94 -32.31
C GLU A 325 -13.64 -10.83 -31.38
N VAL A 326 -12.46 -11.01 -30.78
CA VAL A 326 -11.81 -10.02 -29.92
C VAL A 326 -11.47 -8.77 -30.71
N GLN A 327 -10.91 -8.92 -31.91
CA GLN A 327 -10.57 -7.81 -32.80
C GLN A 327 -11.84 -7.02 -33.14
N LYS A 328 -12.92 -7.68 -33.58
CA LYS A 328 -14.20 -7.04 -33.88
C LYS A 328 -14.80 -6.33 -32.66
N CYS A 329 -14.71 -6.94 -31.47
CA CYS A 329 -15.23 -6.37 -30.23
C CYS A 329 -14.50 -5.06 -29.84
N LEU A 330 -13.19 -4.98 -30.04
CA LEU A 330 -12.40 -3.80 -29.67
C LEU A 330 -12.28 -2.75 -30.78
N GLN A 331 -12.54 -3.11 -32.03
CA GLN A 331 -12.47 -2.19 -33.16
C GLN A 331 -13.47 -1.03 -33.01
N GLY A 332 -12.98 0.20 -33.17
CA GLY A 332 -13.81 1.41 -33.00
C GLY A 332 -14.08 1.82 -31.55
N THR A 333 -13.54 1.09 -30.56
CA THR A 333 -13.64 1.45 -29.14
C THR A 333 -12.41 2.24 -28.66
N SER A 334 -12.46 2.80 -27.44
CA SER A 334 -11.29 3.41 -26.79
C SER A 334 -10.13 2.43 -26.57
N TYR A 335 -10.42 1.12 -26.58
CA TYR A 335 -9.44 0.04 -26.39
C TYR A 335 -8.88 -0.51 -27.72
N HIS A 336 -9.23 0.08 -28.87
CA HIS A 336 -8.73 -0.35 -30.17
C HIS A 336 -7.20 -0.40 -30.24
N SER A 337 -6.52 0.54 -29.59
CA SER A 337 -5.05 0.62 -29.55
C SER A 337 -4.38 -0.62 -28.92
N PHE A 338 -5.10 -1.39 -28.08
CA PHE A 338 -4.57 -2.62 -27.47
C PHE A 338 -4.39 -3.76 -28.48
N LEU A 339 -5.03 -3.68 -29.66
CA LEU A 339 -4.83 -4.63 -30.75
C LEU A 339 -3.48 -4.42 -31.46
N LEU A 340 -2.95 -3.19 -31.43
CA LEU A 340 -1.80 -2.74 -32.20
C LEU A 340 -0.53 -2.60 -31.37
N SER A 341 -0.66 -2.42 -30.06
CA SER A 341 0.46 -2.06 -29.18
C SER A 341 1.18 -3.29 -28.62
N ASP A 342 2.49 -3.34 -28.84
CA ASP A 342 3.43 -4.22 -28.14
C ASP A 342 3.91 -3.63 -26.81
#